data_AF-A0A4Q5GFI1-F1
#
_entry.id   AF-A0A4Q5GFI1-F1
#
_cell.length_a   1.000
_cell.length_b   1.000
_cell.length_c   1.000
_cell.angle_alpha   90.00
_cell.angle_beta   90.00
_cell.angle_gamma   90.00
#
_symmetry.space_group_name_H-M   'P 1'
#
loop_
_entity.id
_entity.type
_entity.pdbx_description
1 polymer ?
#
loop_
_entity_poly.entity_id
_entity_poly.type
_entity_poly.pdbx_seq_one_letter_code
_entity_poly.pdbx_strand_id
1 'polypeptide(L)'
;SNSTITARFEQESVHVKLHMTYGNGGSIVVEDFYITAEKPLPFDVRVTVNQDVIEYDDREDPPIYNTYTTSESVTLYTGSTISNHNKLDSGTSGVDQLGSFWTYIVINGKTYNPFKDTITYTYNGIIYIFE
;
A
#
# COMPACT_ATOMS: atom_id res chain seq x y z
N SER A 1 -0.55 -55.39 -5.49
CA SER A 1 -1.26 -54.33 -4.74
C SER A 1 -0.88 -53.00 -5.35
N ASN A 2 -1.83 -52.29 -5.97
CA ASN A 2 -1.59 -50.95 -6.51
C ASN A 2 -1.87 -49.94 -5.39
N SER A 3 -0.80 -49.43 -4.77
CA SER A 3 -0.90 -48.40 -3.74
C SER A 3 -0.92 -47.03 -4.42
N THR A 4 -2.08 -46.40 -4.47
CA THR A 4 -2.18 -44.99 -4.87
C THR A 4 -1.64 -44.13 -3.71
N ILE A 5 -0.54 -43.42 -3.95
CA ILE A 5 -0.02 -42.41 -3.02
C ILE A 5 -0.85 -41.14 -3.23
N THR A 6 -1.69 -40.81 -2.26
CA THR A 6 -2.34 -39.48 -2.21
C THR A 6 -1.37 -38.51 -1.57
N ALA A 7 -0.61 -37.78 -2.39
CA ALA A 7 0.15 -36.63 -1.90
C ALA A 7 -0.85 -35.53 -1.47
N ARG A 8 -0.85 -35.19 -0.18
CA ARG A 8 -1.52 -33.98 0.32
C ARG A 8 -0.59 -32.82 0.01
N PHE A 9 -0.85 -32.13 -1.09
CA PHE A 9 -0.21 -30.84 -1.33
C PHE A 9 -0.84 -29.85 -0.34
N GLU A 10 -0.05 -29.37 0.62
CA GLU A 10 -0.46 -28.16 1.34
C GLU A 10 -0.69 -27.08 0.29
N GLN A 11 -1.83 -26.40 0.38
CA GLN A 11 -2.21 -25.38 -0.57
C GLN A 11 -1.17 -24.25 -0.47
N GLU A 12 -0.32 -24.15 -1.48
CA GLU A 12 0.76 -23.18 -1.51
C GLU A 12 0.17 -21.77 -1.58
N SER A 13 0.30 -21.00 -0.49
CA SER A 13 0.01 -19.58 -0.46
C SER A 13 1.29 -18.77 -0.64
N VAL A 14 1.19 -17.61 -1.27
CA VAL A 14 2.28 -16.64 -1.40
C VAL A 14 1.87 -15.37 -0.66
N HIS A 15 2.65 -14.99 0.36
CA HIS A 15 2.40 -13.75 1.08
C HIS A 15 3.03 -12.56 0.37
N VAL A 16 2.28 -11.46 0.33
CA VAL A 16 2.67 -10.15 -0.18
C VAL A 16 2.42 -9.14 0.94
N LYS A 17 3.42 -8.34 1.29
CA LYS A 17 3.38 -7.45 2.45
C LYS A 17 3.63 -6.01 2.05
N LEU A 18 2.79 -5.10 2.53
CA LEU A 18 3.04 -3.67 2.52
C LEU A 18 3.81 -3.28 3.78
N HIS A 19 4.97 -2.66 3.60
CA HIS A 19 5.76 -2.09 4.68
C HIS A 19 5.57 -0.58 4.66
N MET A 20 5.31 0.01 5.83
CA MET A 20 5.17 1.46 5.99
C MET A 20 5.78 1.90 7.33
N THR A 21 6.62 2.93 7.30
CA THR A 21 7.12 3.61 8.50
C THR A 21 6.60 5.05 8.55
N TYR A 22 6.32 5.51 9.77
CA TYR A 22 5.77 6.85 10.01
C TYR A 22 6.75 7.68 10.82
N GLY A 23 6.95 8.93 10.41
CA GLY A 23 7.81 9.89 11.10
C GLY A 23 7.13 10.52 12.32
N ASN A 24 7.94 11.00 13.26
CA ASN A 24 7.49 11.58 14.55
C ASN A 24 7.55 13.13 14.61
N GLY A 25 7.56 13.81 13.47
CA GLY A 25 7.96 15.22 13.35
C GLY A 25 6.87 16.29 13.42
N GLY A 26 5.75 16.07 14.11
CA GLY A 26 4.65 17.06 14.20
C GLY A 26 3.77 17.14 12.95
N SER A 27 4.30 16.78 11.78
CA SER A 27 3.57 16.35 10.59
C SER A 27 3.70 14.83 10.47
N ILE A 28 2.60 14.07 10.41
CA ILE A 28 2.69 12.63 10.15
C ILE A 28 3.10 12.50 8.67
N VAL A 29 4.29 11.93 8.46
CA VAL A 29 4.90 11.68 7.15
C VAL A 29 5.07 10.17 7.02
N VAL A 30 4.81 9.61 5.83
CA VAL A 30 5.24 8.24 5.53
C VAL A 30 6.68 8.33 5.07
N GLU A 31 7.62 7.95 5.95
CA GLU A 31 9.06 8.10 5.71
C GLU A 31 9.59 7.08 4.72
N ASP A 32 9.02 5.87 4.72
CA ASP A 32 9.32 4.82 3.77
C ASP A 32 8.11 3.90 3.60
N PHE A 33 7.83 3.50 2.37
CA PHE A 33 6.90 2.42 2.07
C PHE A 33 7.29 1.65 0.80
N TYR A 34 7.04 0.34 0.84
CA TYR A 34 7.36 -0.59 -0.25
C TYR A 34 6.57 -1.89 -0.09
N ILE A 35 6.54 -2.70 -1.16
CA ILE A 35 5.86 -4.01 -1.19
C ILE A 35 6.92 -5.10 -1.31
N THR A 36 6.75 -6.18 -0.55
CA THR A 36 7.54 -7.42 -0.71
C THR A 36 6.64 -8.61 -1.00
N ALA A 37 7.13 -9.60 -1.75
CA ALA A 37 6.50 -10.89 -1.92
C ALA A 37 7.50 -12.01 -1.59
N GLU A 38 7.00 -13.11 -1.02
CA GLU A 38 7.84 -14.29 -0.70
C GLU A 38 8.44 -14.94 -1.95
N LYS A 39 7.76 -14.82 -3.09
CA LYS A 39 8.16 -15.37 -4.38
C LYS A 39 7.81 -14.38 -5.51
N PRO A 40 8.52 -14.42 -6.65
CA PRO A 40 8.17 -13.62 -7.82
C PRO A 40 6.70 -13.74 -8.20
N LEU A 41 6.00 -12.62 -8.33
CA LEU A 41 4.58 -12.60 -8.69
C LEU A 41 4.39 -12.72 -10.21
N PRO A 42 3.33 -13.38 -10.69
CA PRO A 42 3.02 -13.48 -12.12
C PRO A 42 2.18 -12.29 -12.65
N PHE A 43 2.01 -11.24 -11.84
CA PHE A 43 1.26 -10.04 -12.17
C PHE A 43 1.81 -8.84 -11.39
N ASP A 44 1.48 -7.64 -11.84
CA ASP A 44 1.85 -6.40 -11.17
C ASP A 44 0.91 -6.11 -10.00
N VAL A 45 1.48 -5.53 -8.95
CA VAL A 45 0.78 -5.05 -7.76
C VAL A 45 1.17 -3.61 -7.52
N ARG A 46 0.20 -2.71 -7.47
CA ARG A 46 0.44 -1.30 -7.13
C ARG A 46 -0.25 -0.95 -5.82
N VAL A 47 0.48 -0.36 -4.88
CA VAL A 47 -0.08 0.26 -3.68
C VAL A 47 0.04 1.77 -3.81
N THR A 48 -1.04 2.46 -3.51
CA THR A 48 -1.07 3.92 -3.40
C THR A 48 -1.41 4.29 -1.97
N VAL A 49 -0.59 5.17 -1.40
CA VAL A 49 -0.78 5.77 -0.08
C VAL A 49 -1.29 7.19 -0.31
N ASN A 50 -2.33 7.57 0.42
CA ASN A 50 -2.95 8.88 0.33
C ASN A 50 -3.00 9.51 1.72
N GLN A 51 -2.92 10.83 1.75
CA GLN A 51 -3.08 11.63 2.94
C GLN A 51 -3.94 12.84 2.61
N ASP A 52 -5.01 13.01 3.37
CA ASP A 52 -5.78 14.25 3.34
C ASP A 52 -5.04 15.30 4.18
N VAL A 53 -4.90 16.50 3.63
CA VAL A 53 -4.15 17.62 4.20
C VAL A 53 -5.10 18.80 4.34
N ILE A 54 -5.08 19.44 5.51
CA ILE A 54 -5.75 20.71 5.77
C ILE A 54 -4.67 21.73 6.10
N GLU A 55 -4.41 22.62 5.14
CA GLU A 55 -3.45 23.71 5.27
C GLU A 55 -4.20 24.99 5.65
N TYR A 56 -3.67 25.70 6.65
CA TYR A 56 -4.19 27.01 7.06
C TYR A 56 -3.40 28.12 6.37
N ASP A 57 -4.09 28.98 5.61
CA ASP A 57 -3.49 30.12 4.93
C ASP A 57 -3.95 31.44 5.56
N ASP A 58 -3.07 32.05 6.34
CA ASP A 58 -3.28 33.33 7.03
C ASP A 58 -2.87 34.56 6.19
N ARG A 59 -2.41 34.36 4.96
CA ARG A 59 -2.09 35.45 4.02
C ARG A 59 -3.34 36.04 3.37
N GLU A 60 -4.45 35.32 3.39
CA GLU A 60 -5.76 35.74 2.90
C GLU A 60 -6.57 36.46 4.00
N ASP A 61 -7.43 37.42 3.63
CA ASP A 61 -8.35 38.11 4.55
C ASP A 61 -9.81 37.99 4.04
N PRO A 62 -10.67 37.18 4.69
CA PRO A 62 -10.39 36.40 5.91
C PRO A 62 -9.47 35.19 5.64
N PRO A 63 -8.75 34.68 6.66
CA PRO A 63 -7.96 33.46 6.53
C PRO A 63 -8.78 32.28 6.01
N ILE A 64 -8.14 31.41 5.22
CA ILE A 64 -8.79 30.26 4.59
C ILE A 64 -8.15 28.94 5.01
N TYR A 65 -8.94 27.87 4.89
CA TYR A 65 -8.45 26.49 5.01
C TYR A 65 -8.49 25.83 3.64
N ASN A 66 -7.34 25.37 3.16
CA ASN A 66 -7.23 24.59 1.94
C ASN A 66 -7.25 23.10 2.30
N THR A 67 -8.11 22.34 1.64
CA THR A 67 -8.16 20.87 1.81
C THR A 67 -7.80 20.20 0.50
N TYR A 68 -6.80 19.33 0.53
CA TYR A 68 -6.36 18.57 -0.63
C TYR A 68 -5.82 17.20 -0.23
N THR A 69 -5.73 16.29 -1.19
CA THR A 69 -5.14 14.96 -0.98
C THR A 69 -3.80 14.91 -1.69
N THR A 70 -2.77 14.47 -0.97
CA THR A 70 -1.48 14.08 -1.56
C THR A 70 -1.41 12.56 -1.66
N SER A 71 -0.75 12.06 -2.70
CA SER A 71 -0.70 10.64 -3.02
C SER A 71 0.64 10.23 -3.59
N GLU A 72 1.15 9.10 -3.12
CA GLU A 72 2.35 8.46 -3.67
C GLU A 72 2.11 6.97 -3.84
N SER A 73 2.87 6.34 -4.74
CA SER A 73 2.66 4.91 -5.04
C SER A 73 3.94 4.14 -5.30
N VAL A 74 3.86 2.84 -5.04
CA VAL A 74 4.89 1.85 -5.39
C VAL A 74 4.26 0.73 -6.21
N THR A 75 5.05 0.18 -7.14
CA THR A 75 4.64 -0.97 -7.95
C THR A 75 5.65 -2.10 -7.76
N LEU A 76 5.15 -3.25 -7.34
CA LEU A 76 5.85 -4.52 -7.42
C LEU A 76 5.56 -5.12 -8.80
N TYR A 77 6.56 -5.09 -9.68
CA TYR A 77 6.42 -5.60 -11.04
C TYR A 77 6.47 -7.13 -11.06
N THR A 78 5.82 -7.69 -12.07
CA THR A 78 5.83 -9.11 -12.40
C THR A 78 7.28 -9.63 -12.44
N GLY A 79 7.54 -10.75 -11.77
CA GLY A 79 8.87 -11.36 -11.68
C GLY A 79 9.76 -10.79 -10.56
N SER A 80 9.34 -9.73 -9.86
CA SER A 80 10.07 -9.17 -8.71
C SER A 80 9.53 -9.68 -7.37
N THR A 81 10.38 -9.62 -6.35
CA THR A 81 10.01 -9.91 -4.94
C THR A 81 9.98 -8.67 -4.07
N ILE A 82 10.46 -7.52 -4.57
CA ILE A 82 10.47 -6.24 -3.86
C ILE A 82 10.21 -5.10 -4.85
N SER A 83 9.42 -4.11 -4.45
CA SER A 83 9.25 -2.87 -5.21
C SER A 83 10.37 -1.88 -4.91
N ASN A 84 10.39 -0.75 -5.63
CA ASN A 84 11.14 0.40 -5.14
C ASN A 84 10.54 0.89 -3.82
N HIS A 85 11.38 1.55 -3.03
CA HIS A 85 11.00 2.34 -1.87
C HIS A 85 10.47 3.70 -2.30
N ASN A 86 9.48 4.21 -1.59
CA ASN A 86 8.96 5.55 -1.79
C ASN A 86 8.58 6.18 -0.45
N LYS A 87 8.36 7.49 -0.43
CA LYS A 87 7.92 8.26 0.74
C LYS A 87 6.74 9.14 0.34
N LEU A 88 5.85 9.45 1.29
CA LEU A 88 4.79 10.44 1.08
C LEU A 88 5.07 11.63 1.98
N ASP A 89 5.54 12.71 1.37
CA ASP A 89 5.76 14.00 2.01
C ASP A 89 4.59 14.93 1.65
N SER A 90 3.84 15.39 2.65
CA SER A 90 2.77 16.36 2.44
C SER A 90 3.30 17.73 2.05
N GLY A 91 4.61 17.98 2.20
CA GLY A 91 5.27 19.24 1.88
C GLY A 91 4.82 20.38 2.78
N THR A 92 4.13 20.10 3.87
CA THR A 92 3.47 21.12 4.68
C THR A 92 4.38 21.63 5.79
N SER A 93 4.41 22.95 5.94
CA SER A 93 5.19 23.66 6.94
C SER A 93 4.28 24.45 7.86
N GLY A 94 3.85 23.84 8.97
CA GLY A 94 3.26 24.54 10.10
C GLY A 94 1.81 24.18 10.39
N VAL A 95 1.54 23.88 11.67
CA VAL A 95 0.23 23.80 12.34
C VAL A 95 -0.90 23.05 11.58
N ASP A 96 -0.55 22.16 10.67
CA ASP A 96 -1.51 21.38 9.90
C ASP A 96 -2.36 20.49 10.82
N GLN A 97 -3.67 20.51 10.63
CA GLN A 97 -4.50 19.43 11.12
C GLN A 97 -4.39 18.29 10.11
N LEU A 98 -3.50 17.36 10.42
CA LEU A 98 -3.24 16.17 9.60
C LEU A 98 -4.54 15.38 9.46
N GLY A 99 -5.00 15.21 8.21
CA GLY A 99 -6.11 14.33 7.89
C GLY A 99 -5.74 12.85 8.01
N SER A 100 -6.68 11.98 7.65
CA SER A 100 -6.50 10.53 7.76
C SER A 100 -5.66 9.96 6.62
N PHE A 101 -4.84 8.96 6.92
CA PHE A 101 -4.20 8.14 5.90
C PHE A 101 -5.17 7.07 5.39
N TRP A 102 -5.11 6.83 4.08
CA TRP A 102 -5.81 5.70 3.48
C TRP A 102 -5.04 5.15 2.29
N THR A 103 -5.14 3.84 2.12
CA THR A 103 -4.41 3.08 1.11
C THR A 103 -5.38 2.35 0.21
N TYR A 104 -5.00 2.19 -1.05
CA TYR A 104 -5.64 1.20 -1.92
C TYR A 104 -4.59 0.42 -2.67
N ILE A 105 -4.95 -0.81 -3.02
CA ILE A 105 -4.10 -1.73 -3.76
C ILE A 105 -4.79 -2.11 -5.07
N VAL A 106 -4.01 -2.15 -6.15
CA VAL A 106 -4.43 -2.62 -7.46
C VAL A 106 -3.71 -3.92 -7.73
N ILE A 107 -4.47 -5.01 -7.82
CA ILE A 107 -3.98 -6.37 -8.11
C ILE A 107 -4.52 -6.74 -9.48
N ASN A 108 -3.64 -6.91 -10.46
CA ASN A 108 -4.02 -7.29 -11.83
C ASN A 108 -5.17 -6.41 -12.40
N GLY A 109 -5.05 -5.10 -12.24
CA GLY A 109 -6.04 -4.10 -12.69
C GLY A 109 -7.28 -3.94 -11.82
N LYS A 110 -7.50 -4.77 -10.79
CA LYS A 110 -8.62 -4.63 -9.86
C LYS A 110 -8.22 -3.86 -8.62
N THR A 111 -8.99 -2.83 -8.30
CA THR A 111 -8.76 -1.97 -7.13
C THR A 111 -9.46 -2.53 -5.89
N TYR A 112 -8.77 -2.49 -4.75
CA TYR A 112 -9.26 -2.85 -3.43
C TYR A 112 -8.97 -1.68 -2.48
N ASN A 113 -10.02 -1.08 -1.91
CA ASN A 113 -9.96 0.13 -1.09
C ASN A 113 -11.01 0.04 0.04
N PRO A 114 -10.68 0.41 1.30
CA PRO A 114 -9.32 0.63 1.80
C PRO A 114 -8.57 -0.69 1.94
N PHE A 115 -7.25 -0.66 1.69
CA PHE A 115 -6.38 -1.75 2.10
C PHE A 115 -6.20 -1.68 3.62
N LYS A 116 -7.19 -2.23 4.34
CA LYS A 116 -7.28 -2.19 5.80
C LYS A 116 -7.12 -3.58 6.43
N ASP A 117 -7.40 -4.62 5.66
CA ASP A 117 -7.41 -6.01 6.08
C ASP A 117 -6.70 -6.88 5.04
N THR A 118 -6.49 -8.15 5.39
CA THR A 118 -5.92 -9.14 4.49
C THR A 118 -6.76 -9.34 3.22
N ILE A 119 -6.15 -9.21 2.04
CA ILE A 119 -6.80 -9.56 0.78
C ILE A 119 -6.33 -10.94 0.33
N THR A 120 -7.28 -11.82 0.07
CA THR A 120 -7.01 -13.09 -0.62
C THR A 120 -7.31 -12.94 -2.10
N TYR A 121 -6.34 -13.26 -2.95
CA TYR A 121 -6.47 -13.25 -4.41
C TYR A 121 -6.03 -14.59 -4.97
N THR A 122 -6.87 -15.23 -5.77
CA THR A 122 -6.54 -16.51 -6.42
C THR A 122 -6.17 -16.27 -7.87
N TYR A 123 -4.99 -16.74 -8.28
CA TYR A 123 -4.53 -16.67 -9.67
C TYR A 123 -3.90 -18.00 -10.07
N ASN A 124 -4.39 -18.59 -11.17
CA ASN A 124 -3.95 -19.90 -11.67
C ASN A 124 -3.94 -21.01 -10.60
N GLY A 125 -4.91 -20.99 -9.67
CA GLY A 125 -5.03 -21.99 -8.60
C GLY A 125 -4.11 -21.75 -7.39
N ILE A 126 -3.27 -20.73 -7.42
CA ILE A 126 -2.41 -20.31 -6.30
C ILE A 126 -3.13 -19.21 -5.51
N ILE A 127 -3.03 -19.27 -4.19
CA ILE A 127 -3.56 -18.24 -3.29
C ILE A 127 -2.47 -17.22 -2.99
N TYR A 128 -2.79 -15.94 -3.17
CA TYR A 128 -1.96 -14.81 -2.78
C TYR A 128 -2.62 -14.06 -1.64
N ILE A 129 -1.87 -13.83 -0.57
CA ILE A 129 -2.34 -13.20 0.66
C ILE A 129 -1.63 -11.85 0.78
N PHE A 130 -2.37 -10.75 0.68
CA PHE A 130 -1.85 -9.40 0.79
C PHE A 130 -2.12 -8.87 2.18
N GLU A 131 -1.07 -8.44 2.88
CA GLU A 131 -1.06 -8.02 4.29
C GLU A 131 -0.39 -6.65 4.48
#